data_AF-X8E1R3-F1
#
_entry.id   AF-X8E1R3-F1
#
_cell.length_a   1.000
_cell.length_b   1.000
_cell.length_c   1.000
_cell.angle_alpha   90.00
_cell.angle_beta   90.00
_cell.angle_gamma   90.00
#
_symmetry.space_group_name_H-M   'P 1'
#
loop_
_entity.id
_entity.type
_entity.pdbx_description
1 polymer ?
#
loop_
_entity_poly.entity_id
_entity_poly.type
_entity_poly.pdbx_seq_one_letter_code
_entity_poly.pdbx_strand_id
1 'polypeptide(L)' 'MTENWVANTTVGIEAERARGAAPSVVPARDIAIALNLINQAMMRATFTGQQPAVDDGKVVDTLLHVWLNAIYGGVCANS' A
#
# COMPACT_ATOMS: atom_id res chain seq x y z
N MET A 1 -3.98 -4.29 -12.84
CA MET A 1 -2.74 -4.56 -12.09
C MET A 1 -1.74 -5.21 -13.03
N THR A 2 -0.54 -4.64 -13.22
CA THR A 2 0.53 -5.34 -13.95
C THR A 2 1.61 -5.78 -12.96
N GLU A 3 2.21 -6.94 -13.21
CA GLU A 3 3.29 -7.51 -12.40
C GLU A 3 4.45 -6.52 -12.18
N ASN A 4 4.69 -5.65 -13.16
CA ASN A 4 5.73 -4.62 -13.10
C ASN A 4 5.56 -3.65 -11.91
N TRP A 5 4.33 -3.21 -11.62
CA TRP A 5 4.09 -2.29 -10.50
C TRP A 5 4.30 -2.97 -9.14
N VAL A 6 3.90 -4.24 -9.04
CA VAL A 6 4.14 -5.06 -7.86
C VAL A 6 5.64 -5.27 -7.67
N ALA A 7 6.37 -5.64 -8.72
CA ALA A 7 7.81 -5.85 -8.66
C ALA A 7 8.55 -4.57 -8.22
N ASN A 8 8.25 -3.43 -8.84
CA ASN A 8 8.88 -2.15 -8.47
C ASN A 8 8.57 -1.74 -7.03
N THR A 9 7.33 -1.91 -6.57
CA THR A 9 6.96 -1.61 -5.18
C THR A 9 7.67 -2.56 -4.21
N THR A 10 7.79 -3.84 -4.57
CA THR A 10 8.54 -4.83 -3.78
C THR A 10 10.00 -4.42 -3.61
N VAL A 11 10.66 -4.04 -4.71
CA VAL A 11 12.05 -3.55 -4.71
C VAL A 11 12.20 -2.31 -3.82
N GLY A 12 11.24 -1.38 -3.90
CA GLY A 12 11.22 -0.20 -3.03
C GLY A 12 11.18 -0.57 -1.56
N ILE A 13 10.23 -1.41 -1.15
CA ILE A 13 10.08 -1.85 0.25
C ILE A 13 11.35 -2.57 0.74
N GLU A 14 11.94 -3.44 -0.07
CA GLU A 14 13.18 -4.13 0.30
C GLU A 14 14.37 -3.18 0.45
N ALA A 15 14.45 -2.12 -0.36
CA ALA A 15 15.45 -1.07 -0.17
C ALA A 15 15.28 -0.34 1.17
N GLU A 16 14.02 -0.04 1.55
CA GLU A 16 13.70 0.60 2.84
C GLU A 16 14.06 -0.30 4.04
N ARG A 17 13.93 -1.62 3.87
CA ARG A 17 14.35 -2.61 4.87
C ARG A 17 15.87 -2.73 4.95
N ALA A 18 16.54 -2.77 3.81
CA ALA A 18 18.00 -2.85 3.73
C ALA A 18 18.67 -1.64 4.39
N ARG A 19 18.06 -0.45 4.32
CA ARG A 19 18.53 0.75 5.04
C ARG A 19 18.15 0.80 6.52
N GLY A 20 17.46 -0.22 7.04
CA GLY A 20 17.04 -0.33 8.45
C GLY A 20 15.87 0.57 8.86
N ALA A 21 15.15 1.14 7.90
CA ALA A 21 14.07 2.09 8.17
C ALA A 21 12.67 1.46 8.22
N ALA A 22 12.50 0.32 7.55
CA ALA A 22 11.25 -0.44 7.55
C ALA A 22 11.45 -1.82 8.20
N PRO A 23 10.48 -2.29 9.01
CA PRO A 23 10.52 -3.63 9.58
C PRO A 23 10.26 -4.72 8.53
N SER A 24 10.82 -5.91 8.75
CA SER A 24 10.67 -7.11 7.91
C SER A 24 9.58 -8.06 8.41
N VAL A 25 8.50 -7.50 9.00
CA VAL A 25 7.43 -8.25 9.67
C VAL A 25 6.52 -9.05 8.73
N VAL A 26 6.22 -8.50 7.54
CA VAL A 26 5.36 -9.12 6.50
C VAL A 26 6.14 -9.17 5.18
N PRO A 27 5.98 -10.18 4.29
CA PRO A 27 6.70 -10.22 3.02
C PRO A 27 6.48 -8.95 2.17
N ALA A 28 7.54 -8.37 1.61
CA ALA A 28 7.44 -7.10 0.86
C ALA A 28 6.53 -7.23 -0.36
N ARG A 29 6.55 -8.40 -1.01
CA ARG A 29 5.70 -8.69 -2.17
C ARG A 29 4.21 -8.70 -1.81
N ASP A 30 3.86 -9.21 -0.64
CA ASP A 30 2.47 -9.29 -0.20
C ASP A 30 1.94 -7.88 0.13
N ILE A 31 2.76 -7.06 0.79
CA ILE A 31 2.47 -5.63 1.00
C ILE A 31 2.30 -4.93 -0.36
N ALA A 32 3.23 -5.13 -1.30
CA ALA A 32 3.17 -4.52 -2.63
C ALA A 32 1.89 -4.89 -3.40
N ILE A 33 1.47 -6.17 -3.35
CA ILE A 33 0.22 -6.63 -3.96
C ILE A 33 -0.97 -5.92 -3.32
N ALA A 34 -1.07 -5.94 -1.98
CA ALA A 34 -2.19 -5.36 -1.25
C ALA A 34 -2.32 -3.86 -1.53
N LEU A 35 -1.23 -3.10 -1.42
CA LEU A 35 -1.21 -1.65 -1.62
C LEU A 35 -1.63 -1.26 -3.04
N ASN A 36 -1.12 -1.97 -4.06
CA ASN A 36 -1.51 -1.68 -5.43
C ASN A 36 -2.97 -2.09 -5.75
N LEU A 37 -3.51 -3.13 -5.10
CA LEU A 37 -4.92 -3.51 -5.24
C LEU A 37 -5.83 -2.46 -4.59
N ILE A 38 -5.47 -1.98 -3.41
CA ILE A 38 -6.24 -0.94 -2.70
C ILE A 38 -6.23 0.36 -3.50
N ASN A 39 -5.09 0.76 -4.08
CA ASN A 39 -5.03 1.92 -4.98
C ASN A 39 -6.06 1.80 -6.12
N GLN A 40 -6.11 0.66 -6.78
CA GLN A 40 -7.06 0.43 -7.88
C GLN A 40 -8.51 0.41 -7.42
N ALA A 41 -8.81 -0.24 -6.30
CA ALA A 41 -10.16 -0.31 -5.76
C ALA A 41 -10.68 1.07 -5.34
N MET A 42 -9.85 1.85 -4.65
CA MET A 42 -10.19 3.19 -4.15
C MET A 42 -10.37 4.19 -5.30
N MET A 43 -9.45 4.21 -6.27
CA MET A 43 -9.60 5.06 -7.46
C MET A 43 -10.85 4.68 -8.26
N ARG A 44 -11.11 3.37 -8.43
CA ARG A 44 -12.33 2.92 -9.12
C ARG A 44 -13.58 3.40 -8.40
N ALA A 45 -13.70 3.18 -7.10
CA ALA A 45 -14.89 3.57 -6.33
C ALA A 45 -15.12 5.09 -6.38
N THR A 46 -14.06 5.88 -6.20
CA THR A 46 -14.10 7.35 -6.21
C THR A 46 -14.56 7.88 -7.57
N PHE A 47 -13.98 7.40 -8.67
CA PHE A 47 -14.26 7.93 -10.01
C PHE A 47 -15.55 7.39 -10.65
N THR A 48 -16.04 6.22 -10.24
CA THR A 48 -17.34 5.70 -10.71
C THR A 48 -18.52 6.13 -9.85
N GLY A 49 -18.27 6.83 -8.72
CA GLY A 49 -19.29 7.19 -7.75
C GLY A 49 -19.90 5.99 -7.00
N GLN A 50 -19.24 4.82 -7.03
CA GLN A 50 -19.69 3.66 -6.27
C GLN A 50 -19.49 3.88 -4.78
N GLN A 51 -20.56 3.77 -3.99
CA GLN A 51 -20.50 3.87 -2.54
C GLN A 51 -20.30 2.50 -1.88
N PRO A 52 -19.50 2.41 -0.81
CA PRO A 52 -18.78 3.51 -0.14
C PRO A 52 -17.52 3.95 -0.90
N ALA A 53 -17.29 5.26 -0.98
CA ALA A 53 -16.07 5.86 -1.54
C ALA A 53 -15.51 6.96 -0.62
N VAL A 54 -14.19 7.16 -0.71
CA VAL A 54 -13.54 8.33 -0.10
C VAL A 54 -13.76 9.54 -1.01
N ASP A 55 -13.83 10.72 -0.39
CA ASP A 55 -13.88 11.99 -1.12
C ASP A 55 -12.67 12.14 -2.04
N ASP A 56 -12.88 12.63 -3.26
CA ASP A 56 -11.83 12.78 -4.28
C ASP A 56 -10.63 13.59 -3.77
N GLY A 57 -10.89 14.66 -3.00
CA GLY A 57 -9.84 15.48 -2.41
C GLY A 57 -9.06 14.80 -1.28
N LYS A 58 -9.51 13.64 -0.78
CA LYS A 58 -8.92 12.91 0.36
C LYS A 58 -8.36 11.54 -0.02
N VAL A 59 -8.63 11.04 -1.22
CA VAL A 59 -8.26 9.67 -1.62
C VAL A 59 -6.75 9.47 -1.58
N VAL A 60 -5.98 10.45 -2.03
CA VAL A 60 -4.51 10.39 -2.07
C VAL A 60 -3.92 10.36 -0.67
N ASP A 61 -4.35 11.26 0.22
CA ASP A 61 -3.87 11.33 1.61
C ASP A 61 -4.22 10.06 2.38
N THR A 62 -5.41 9.51 2.14
CA THR A 62 -5.86 8.25 2.76
C THR A 62 -4.98 7.09 2.31
N LEU A 63 -4.71 6.98 1.00
CA LEU A 63 -3.81 5.95 0.47
C LEU A 63 -2.39 6.11 1.01
N LEU A 64 -1.84 7.33 1.02
CA LEU A 64 -0.50 7.60 1.54
C LEU A 64 -0.39 7.18 3.01
N HIS A 65 -1.39 7.51 3.84
CA HIS A 65 -1.42 7.10 5.24
C HIS A 65 -1.38 5.57 5.39
N VAL A 66 -2.18 4.83 4.61
CA VAL A 66 -2.19 3.36 4.63
C VAL A 66 -0.84 2.80 4.16
N TRP A 67 -0.27 3.35 3.09
CA TRP A 67 1.04 2.96 2.56
C TRP A 67 2.14 3.11 3.60
N LEU A 68 2.23 4.27 4.26
CA LEU A 68 3.25 4.54 5.27
C LEU A 68 3.10 3.58 6.47
N ASN A 69 1.88 3.37 6.96
CA ASN A 69 1.67 2.44 8.07
C ASN A 69 1.92 0.98 7.69
N ALA A 70 1.63 0.57 6.45
CA ALA A 70 1.89 -0.80 6.00
C ALA A 70 3.40 -1.07 5.81
N ILE A 71 4.16 -0.07 5.34
CA ILE A 71 5.60 -0.22 5.07
C ILE A 71 6.42 -0.05 6.35
N TYR A 72 6.08 0.93 7.19
CA TYR A 72 6.86 1.30 8.36
C TYR A 72 6.25 0.84 9.69
N GLY A 73 4.99 0.41 9.69
CA GLY A 73 4.33 -0.11 10.89
C GLY A 73 4.95 -1.44 11.33
N GLY A 74 5.35 -1.51 12.60
CA GLY A 74 6.03 -2.67 13.20
C GLY A 74 5.11 -3.71 13.81
N VAL A 75 3.80 -3.66 13.57
CA VAL A 75 2.83 -4.56 14.22
C VAL A 75 2.39 -5.66 13.27
N CYS A 76 2.75 -6.91 13.59
CA CYS A 76 2.05 -8.07 13.05
C CYS A 76 0.77 -8.30 13.85
N ALA A 77 -0.33 -8.68 13.20
CA ALA A 77 -1.64 -8.93 13.82
C ALA A 77 -1.67 -10.07 14.87
N ASN A 78 -0.51 -10.65 15.20
CA ASN A 78 -0.38 -11.83 16.04
C ASN A 78 0.75 -11.72 17.09
N SER A 79 1.03 -10.50 17.58
CA SER A 79 1.94 -10.27 18.71
C SER A 79 1.24 -10.46 20.05
#